data_AF-A0A3C0SSA8-F1
#
_entry.id   AF-A0A3C0SSA8-F1
#
_cell.length_a   1.000
_cell.length_b   1.000
_cell.length_c   1.000
_cell.angle_alpha   90.00
_cell.angle_beta   90.00
_cell.angle_gamma   90.00
#
_symmetry.space_group_name_H-M   'P 1'
#
loop_
_entity.id
_entity.type
_entity.pdbx_description
1 polymer ?
#
loop_
_entity_poly.entity_id
_entity_poly.type
_entity_poly.pdbx_seq_one_letter_code
_entity_poly.pdbx_strand_id
1 'polypeptide(L)'
;DLKLIGENGAFIKEVLNDSVDLEEILSLFKNYTDTNSQVLSIYVGFKDKNMIAESAWDVPKDYDVTQRDWYIKAIENTDKVVWTEPYIDVDHNVPVITAAKAVIENGSVNG
;
A
#
# COMPACT_ATOMS: atom_id res chain seq x y z
N ASP A 1 -17.83 -0.02 0.96
CA ASP A 1 -17.34 -1.26 1.60
C ASP A 1 -15.86 -1.38 1.33
N LEU A 2 -15.07 -1.37 2.41
CA LEU A 2 -13.62 -1.49 2.39
C LEU A 2 -13.25 -2.97 2.18
N LYS A 3 -12.32 -3.27 1.26
CA LYS A 3 -11.92 -4.65 0.96
C LYS A 3 -10.43 -4.86 1.23
N LEU A 4 -10.12 -5.93 1.95
CA LEU A 4 -8.78 -6.51 1.99
C LEU A 4 -8.45 -7.12 0.64
N ILE A 5 -7.24 -6.86 0.15
CA ILE A 5 -6.74 -7.41 -1.09
C ILE A 5 -5.66 -8.43 -0.73
N GLY A 6 -5.95 -9.70 -1.01
CA GLY A 6 -5.07 -10.82 -0.66
C GLY A 6 -5.64 -11.59 0.52
N GLU A 7 -6.38 -12.66 0.24
CA GLU A 7 -6.96 -13.50 1.27
C GLU A 7 -5.87 -14.31 1.99
N ASN A 8 -5.73 -14.10 3.30
CA ASN A 8 -5.02 -14.97 4.25
C ASN A 8 -3.48 -14.92 4.27
N GLY A 9 -2.86 -13.77 4.10
CA GLY A 9 -1.48 -13.57 4.54
C GLY A 9 -1.35 -13.76 6.06
N ALA A 10 -0.48 -14.67 6.51
CA ALA A 10 -0.17 -14.85 7.93
C ALA A 10 0.27 -13.53 8.60
N PHE A 11 0.85 -12.63 7.81
CA PHE A 11 1.32 -11.32 8.22
C PHE A 11 0.18 -10.32 8.52
N ILE A 12 -0.92 -10.36 7.76
CA ILE A 12 -2.11 -9.52 8.05
C ILE A 12 -2.67 -9.87 9.43
N LYS A 13 -2.63 -11.14 9.84
CA LYS A 13 -3.06 -11.55 11.19
C LYS A 13 -2.08 -11.14 12.30
N GLU A 14 -0.80 -10.96 11.97
CA GLU A 14 0.25 -10.61 12.93
C GLU A 14 0.30 -9.08 13.15
N VAL A 15 0.20 -8.28 12.08
CA VAL A 15 0.09 -6.81 12.15
C VAL A 15 -1.22 -6.35 12.78
N LEU A 16 -2.33 -7.05 12.50
CA LEU A 16 -3.65 -6.75 13.09
C LEU A 16 -3.83 -7.34 14.50
N ASN A 17 -2.79 -7.92 15.09
CA ASN A 17 -2.82 -8.43 16.46
C ASN A 17 -2.55 -7.32 17.50
N ASP A 18 -2.08 -6.15 17.06
CA ASP A 18 -2.00 -4.91 17.83
C ASP A 18 -3.21 -4.01 17.52
N SER A 19 -3.67 -3.25 18.52
CA SER A 19 -5.03 -2.72 18.68
C SER A 19 -5.53 -1.65 17.68
N VAL A 20 -4.90 -1.50 16.51
CA VAL A 20 -5.46 -0.66 15.43
C VAL A 20 -6.31 -1.56 14.54
N ASP A 21 -7.62 -1.36 14.59
CA ASP A 21 -8.56 -2.06 13.74
C ASP A 21 -8.24 -1.73 12.27
N LEU A 22 -8.18 -2.73 11.40
CA LEU A 22 -8.00 -2.51 9.96
C LEU A 22 -9.04 -1.53 9.40
N GLU A 23 -10.26 -1.56 9.94
CA GLU A 23 -11.31 -0.62 9.59
C GLU A 23 -10.91 0.83 9.90
N GLU A 24 -10.15 1.06 10.98
CA GLU A 24 -9.65 2.38 11.36
C GLU A 24 -8.58 2.85 10.36
N ILE A 25 -7.62 2.00 9.99
CA ILE A 25 -6.58 2.33 8.99
C ILE A 25 -7.22 2.70 7.65
N LEU A 26 -8.15 1.86 7.20
CA LEU A 26 -8.83 2.08 5.93
C LEU A 26 -9.72 3.32 5.96
N SER A 27 -10.37 3.60 7.10
CA SER A 27 -11.12 4.86 7.31
C SER A 27 -10.20 6.07 7.29
N LEU A 28 -8.99 5.98 7.86
CA LEU A 28 -8.00 7.06 7.81
C LEU A 28 -7.53 7.33 6.38
N PHE A 29 -7.21 6.28 5.62
CA PHE A 29 -6.83 6.42 4.21
C PHE A 29 -7.94 7.10 3.43
N LYS A 30 -9.18 6.61 3.60
CA LYS A 30 -10.36 7.16 2.93
C LYS A 30 -10.62 8.63 3.28
N ASN A 31 -10.58 8.97 4.55
CA ASN A 31 -10.79 10.35 4.99
C ASN A 31 -9.72 11.28 4.40
N TYR A 32 -8.48 10.80 4.27
CA TYR A 32 -7.41 11.59 3.68
C TYR A 32 -7.61 11.79 2.17
N THR A 33 -7.93 10.73 1.41
CA THR A 33 -8.18 10.84 -0.05
C THR A 33 -9.42 11.69 -0.34
N ASP A 34 -10.50 11.55 0.44
CA ASP A 34 -11.72 12.35 0.30
C ASP A 34 -11.49 13.85 0.55
N THR A 35 -10.56 14.21 1.44
CA THR A 35 -10.28 15.61 1.82
C THR A 35 -9.11 16.23 1.07
N ASN A 36 -8.32 15.44 0.34
CA ASN A 36 -7.15 15.90 -0.41
C ASN A 36 -7.25 15.47 -1.88
N SER A 37 -7.94 16.28 -2.69
CA SER A 37 -8.21 15.99 -4.11
C SER A 37 -6.97 15.80 -5.00
N GLN A 38 -5.78 16.11 -4.51
CA GLN A 38 -4.51 15.88 -5.20
C GLN A 38 -3.93 14.48 -4.97
N VAL A 39 -4.50 13.71 -4.03
CA VAL A 39 -4.02 12.39 -3.63
C VAL A 39 -5.00 11.36 -4.17
N LEU A 40 -4.56 10.61 -5.17
CA LEU A 40 -5.42 9.63 -5.85
C LEU A 40 -5.72 8.41 -4.98
N SER A 41 -4.71 7.90 -4.27
CA SER A 41 -4.84 6.68 -3.47
C SER A 41 -3.77 6.61 -2.37
N ILE A 42 -4.07 5.85 -1.31
CA ILE A 42 -3.12 5.47 -0.25
C ILE A 42 -3.20 3.96 -0.05
N TYR A 43 -2.04 3.33 0.05
CA TYR A 43 -1.91 1.88 0.16
C TYR A 43 -0.60 1.47 0.84
N VAL A 44 -0.54 0.22 1.28
CA VAL A 44 0.65 -0.46 1.79
C VAL A 44 0.76 -1.81 1.09
N GLY A 45 1.89 -2.05 0.41
CA GLY A 45 2.22 -3.36 -0.15
C GLY A 45 3.14 -4.12 0.76
N PHE A 46 2.93 -5.42 0.91
CA PHE A 46 3.69 -6.27 1.83
C PHE A 46 4.63 -7.20 1.08
N LYS A 47 5.65 -7.68 1.78
CA LYS A 47 6.64 -8.63 1.24
C LYS A 47 6.03 -9.97 0.81
N ASP A 48 4.90 -10.36 1.40
CA ASP A 48 4.14 -11.56 1.05
C ASP A 48 3.21 -11.36 -0.16
N LYS A 49 3.37 -10.24 -0.88
CA LYS A 49 2.64 -9.81 -2.07
C LYS A 49 1.21 -9.33 -1.82
N ASN A 50 0.75 -9.30 -0.57
CA ASN A 50 -0.56 -8.74 -0.23
C ASN A 50 -0.52 -7.21 -0.21
N MET A 51 -1.70 -6.58 -0.20
CA MET A 51 -1.82 -5.13 -0.15
C MET A 51 -3.01 -4.70 0.70
N ILE A 52 -2.87 -3.59 1.41
CA ILE A 52 -3.99 -2.82 1.95
C ILE A 52 -4.12 -1.56 1.10
N ALA A 53 -5.29 -1.27 0.56
CA ALA A 53 -5.56 -0.05 -0.20
C ALA A 53 -6.93 0.49 0.17
N GLU A 54 -7.10 1.81 0.03
CA GLU A 54 -8.36 2.51 0.29
C GLU A 54 -9.49 2.09 -0.66
N SER A 55 -9.15 1.73 -1.90
CA SER A 55 -10.14 1.49 -2.95
C SER A 55 -10.69 0.07 -2.94
N ALA A 56 -11.92 -0.08 -3.44
CA ALA A 56 -12.53 -1.37 -3.78
C ALA A 56 -11.91 -1.97 -5.06
N TRP A 57 -10.60 -1.80 -5.27
CA TRP A 57 -9.92 -2.29 -6.44
C TRP A 57 -9.99 -3.81 -6.48
N ASP A 58 -10.59 -4.34 -7.55
CA ASP A 58 -10.58 -5.76 -7.84
C ASP A 58 -9.21 -6.13 -8.40
N VAL A 59 -8.31 -6.46 -7.48
CA VAL A 59 -6.89 -6.66 -7.81
C VAL A 59 -6.71 -7.85 -8.73
N PRO A 60 -5.99 -7.67 -9.85
CA PRO A 60 -5.69 -8.77 -10.75
C PRO A 60 -5.01 -9.91 -10.00
N LYS A 61 -5.37 -11.15 -10.34
CA LYS A 61 -4.83 -12.36 -9.69
C LYS A 61 -3.30 -12.47 -9.81
N ASP A 62 -2.73 -11.86 -10.83
CA ASP A 62 -1.31 -11.82 -11.16
C ASP A 62 -0.62 -10.51 -10.70
N TYR A 63 -1.32 -9.64 -9.97
CA TYR A 63 -0.72 -8.43 -9.45
C TYR A 63 0.27 -8.75 -8.33
N ASP A 64 1.53 -8.37 -8.55
CA ASP A 64 2.61 -8.53 -7.58
C ASP A 64 3.10 -7.15 -7.13
N VAL A 65 2.73 -6.75 -5.91
CA VAL A 65 3.10 -5.44 -5.33
C VAL A 65 4.62 -5.31 -5.20
N THR A 66 5.35 -6.42 -5.08
CA THR A 66 6.80 -6.41 -4.88
C THR A 66 7.58 -6.06 -6.15
N GLN A 67 6.90 -6.12 -7.30
CA GLN A 67 7.48 -5.79 -8.61
C GLN A 67 7.19 -4.34 -9.03
N ARG A 68 6.55 -3.55 -8.16
CA ARG A 68 6.18 -2.17 -8.47
C ARG A 68 7.34 -1.23 -8.14
N ASP A 69 7.58 -0.25 -9.02
CA ASP A 69 8.67 0.72 -8.87
C ASP A 69 8.66 1.43 -7.52
N TRP A 70 7.48 1.81 -7.02
CA TRP A 70 7.35 2.45 -5.71
C TRP A 70 7.79 1.52 -4.56
N TYR A 71 7.51 0.22 -4.65
CA TYR A 71 7.89 -0.77 -3.66
C TYR A 71 9.40 -0.98 -3.69
N ILE A 72 9.93 -1.29 -4.88
CA ILE A 72 11.36 -1.54 -5.10
C ILE A 72 12.19 -0.34 -4.61
N LYS A 73 11.83 0.87 -5.04
CA LYS A 73 12.58 2.08 -4.62
C LYS A 73 12.53 2.30 -3.11
N ALA A 74 11.39 2.03 -2.46
CA ALA A 74 11.22 2.22 -1.03
C ALA A 74 12.10 1.24 -0.23
N ILE A 75 12.12 -0.05 -0.60
CA ILE A 75 12.92 -1.05 0.10
C ILE A 75 14.44 -0.89 -0.16
N GLU A 76 14.82 -0.28 -1.29
CA GLU A 76 16.22 0.09 -1.58
C GLU A 76 16.68 1.35 -0.83
N ASN A 77 15.75 2.16 -0.32
CA ASN A 77 16.01 3.46 0.31
C ASN A 77 15.23 3.60 1.63
N THR A 78 15.45 2.66 2.55
CA THR A 78 14.62 2.49 3.75
C THR A 78 14.62 3.68 4.72
N ASP A 79 15.58 4.60 4.60
CA ASP A 79 15.79 5.73 5.49
C ASP A 79 14.98 6.99 5.12
N LYS A 80 14.39 7.05 3.93
CA LYS A 80 13.76 8.27 3.40
C LYS A 80 12.49 7.98 2.58
N VAL A 81 11.73 9.04 2.33
CA VAL A 81 10.68 9.02 1.31
C VAL A 81 11.34 9.11 -0.06
N VAL A 82 10.96 8.23 -0.97
CA VAL A 82 11.37 8.24 -2.39
C VAL A 82 10.20 8.61 -3.28
N TRP A 83 10.52 9.19 -4.44
CA TRP A 83 9.54 9.46 -5.48
C TRP A 83 9.80 8.56 -6.69
N THR A 84 8.73 8.06 -7.30
CA THR A 84 8.82 7.34 -8.57
C THR A 84 9.06 8.30 -9.74
N GLU A 85 9.44 7.76 -10.88
CA GLU A 85 9.15 8.44 -12.14
C GLU A 85 7.63 8.33 -12.43
N PRO A 86 7.07 9.13 -13.35
CA PRO A 86 5.68 8.95 -13.77
C PRO A 86 5.43 7.56 -14.35
N TYR A 87 4.36 6.89 -13.91
CA TYR A 87 3.93 5.59 -14.43
C TYR A 87 2.41 5.52 -14.54
N ILE A 88 1.88 4.53 -15.27
CA ILE A 88 0.43 4.30 -15.35
C ILE A 88 -0.03 3.50 -14.13
N ASP A 89 -0.92 4.08 -13.34
CA ASP A 89 -1.55 3.38 -12.22
C ASP A 89 -2.42 2.23 -12.74
N VAL A 90 -2.31 1.06 -12.10
CA VAL A 90 -2.95 -0.18 -12.59
C VAL A 90 -4.45 -0.21 -12.28
N ASP A 91 -4.88 0.45 -11.21
CA ASP A 91 -6.29 0.56 -10.83
C ASP A 91 -6.99 1.63 -11.68
N HIS A 92 -6.44 2.84 -11.70
CA HIS A 92 -7.10 4.00 -12.28
C HIS A 92 -6.80 4.22 -13.77
N ASN A 93 -5.76 3.57 -14.30
CA ASN A 93 -5.31 3.72 -15.69
C ASN A 93 -5.00 5.18 -16.08
N VAL A 94 -4.41 5.94 -15.15
CA VAL A 94 -3.96 7.33 -15.36
C VAL A 94 -2.48 7.48 -14.97
N PRO A 95 -1.75 8.46 -15.54
CA PRO A 95 -0.40 8.76 -15.11
C PRO A 95 -0.35 9.27 -13.67
N VAL A 96 0.54 8.70 -12.85
CA VAL A 96 0.75 9.09 -11.44
C VAL A 96 2.23 9.16 -11.11
N ILE A 97 2.54 9.84 -10.01
CA ILE A 97 3.82 9.78 -9.32
C ILE A 97 3.53 9.35 -7.88
N THR A 98 4.30 8.41 -7.34
CA THR A 98 4.11 7.92 -5.97
C THR A 98 5.25 8.37 -5.07
N ALA A 99 4.89 8.91 -3.90
CA ALA A 99 5.80 9.05 -2.77
C ALA A 99 5.72 7.76 -1.94
N ALA A 100 6.86 7.08 -1.73
CA ALA A 100 6.89 5.80 -1.04
C ALA A 100 7.95 5.78 0.06
N LYS A 101 7.71 5.01 1.12
CA LYS A 101 8.66 4.79 2.22
C LYS A 101 8.51 3.38 2.75
N ALA A 102 9.62 2.70 3.01
CA ALA A 102 9.59 1.37 3.61
C ALA A 102 9.06 1.43 5.05
N VAL A 103 8.21 0.48 5.38
CA VAL A 103 7.75 0.20 6.74
C VAL A 103 8.71 -0.80 7.36
N ILE A 104 9.44 -0.34 8.38
CA ILE A 104 10.43 -1.13 9.09
C ILE A 104 9.91 -1.44 10.48
N GLU A 105 9.90 -2.71 10.86
CA GLU A 105 9.54 -3.18 12.19
C GLU A 105 10.59 -4.18 12.66
N ASN A 106 11.07 -4.00 13.91
CA ASN A 106 12.15 -4.81 14.49
C ASN A 106 13.41 -4.92 13.60
N GLY A 107 13.70 -3.86 12.83
CA GLY A 107 14.86 -3.81 11.92
C GLY A 107 14.67 -4.56 10.60
N SER A 108 13.48 -5.08 10.32
CA SER A 108 13.13 -5.78 9.08
C SER A 108 12.13 -4.98 8.26
N VAL A 109 12.29 -4.99 6.93
CA VAL A 109 11.33 -4.42 5.99
C VAL A 109 10.10 -5.32 5.93
N ASN A 110 8.95 -4.79 6.31
CA ASN A 110 7.67 -5.48 6.33
C ASN A 110 6.72 -4.98 5.23
N GLY A 111 6.89 -3.75 4.75
CA GLY A 111 6.15 -3.15 3.64
C GLY A 111 6.79 -1.88 3.11
#